data_AF-A0A8H4P0K4-F1
#
_entry.id   AF-A0A8H4P0K4-F1
#
_cell.length_a   1.000
_cell.length_b   1.000
_cell.length_c   1.000
_cell.angle_alpha   90.00
_cell.angle_beta   90.00
_cell.angle_gamma   90.00
#
_symmetry.space_group_name_H-M   'P 1'
#
loop_
_entity.id
_entity.type
_entity.pdbx_description
1 polymer ?
#
loop_
_entity_poly.entity_id
_entity_poly.type
_entity_poly.pdbx_seq_one_letter_code
_entity_poly.pdbx_strand_id
1 'polypeptide(L)'
;MDPNLELYRSIVHLEPWDRREHLRHLSQSERDRVRIIVDREQHAQRQELIAGRDLVQMALTDPSEIIQDMHLKYTLLGRTTYYYDECKMVKRITNDVASMSSSLVNYIAGFNQSPQPLPLDAWKLVYCDIYYVDGGNATLPEIYETRCREEELQTPAARARELVRDNDLRRARRNAKWMIPAIERLSAEEQTRWTLEDAKLVQELMRQGNYEEASEPLSRRHEYEETLVRLWKQVSPAPPAWIQNILETREEFGFVYYMSREVDQKHGYDWDSVWSGINEHCSPLRVGWYSIHTQGRDNWMKLDRLETEDWPTFYPNESMAEDDDLRKHFKEYMEEKGDLLSSGILRNTFIVIPIELISQDNLRREEGDFLDPYWVWAYDADWDSSKEETIVDGEKYQGRVKVAKWSVNSWFYAARWEGVSLRDMWLKALQHPDKLWICYTKELEEWDHEPYI
;
A
#
# COMPACT_ATOMS: atom_id res chain seq x y z
N MET A 1 8.63 39.26 -30.95
CA MET A 1 8.42 37.86 -30.55
C MET A 1 9.71 37.37 -29.94
N ASP A 2 9.63 36.60 -28.85
CA ASP A 2 10.80 36.03 -28.19
C ASP A 2 11.23 34.78 -28.97
N PRO A 3 12.40 34.80 -29.64
CA PRO A 3 12.84 33.71 -30.51
C PRO A 3 13.11 32.41 -29.73
N ASN A 4 13.47 32.50 -28.44
CA ASN A 4 13.70 31.31 -27.61
C ASN A 4 12.37 30.63 -27.23
N LEU A 5 11.31 31.40 -27.05
CA LEU A 5 9.96 30.87 -26.83
C LEU A 5 9.41 30.19 -28.08
N GLU A 6 9.58 30.80 -29.25
CA GLU A 6 9.16 30.18 -30.52
C GLU A 6 9.92 28.89 -30.82
N LEU A 7 11.23 28.90 -30.58
CA LEU A 7 12.05 27.70 -30.68
C LEU A 7 11.52 26.61 -29.74
N TYR A 8 11.28 26.93 -28.46
CA TYR A 8 10.76 25.95 -27.50
C TYR A 8 9.40 25.37 -27.90
N ARG A 9 8.46 26.23 -28.36
CA ARG A 9 7.16 25.79 -28.87
C ARG A 9 7.31 24.83 -30.05
N SER A 10 8.25 25.10 -30.96
CA SER A 10 8.49 24.27 -32.14
C SER A 10 9.03 22.88 -31.82
N ILE A 11 9.63 22.67 -30.64
CA ILE A 11 10.27 21.40 -30.25
C ILE A 11 9.59 20.71 -29.06
N VAL A 12 8.48 21.25 -28.54
CA VAL A 12 7.82 20.74 -27.33
C VAL A 12 7.35 19.28 -27.47
N HIS A 13 7.10 18.86 -28.70
CA HIS A 13 6.67 17.51 -29.08
C HIS A 13 7.81 16.47 -29.16
N LEU A 14 9.07 16.91 -29.04
CA LEU A 14 10.23 16.03 -29.09
C LEU A 14 10.50 15.39 -27.71
N GLU A 15 11.23 14.27 -27.72
CA GLU A 15 11.68 13.59 -26.50
C GLU A 15 12.54 14.52 -25.61
N PRO A 16 12.58 14.31 -24.27
CA PRO A 16 13.32 15.18 -23.35
C PRO A 16 14.81 15.35 -23.66
N TRP A 17 15.42 14.34 -24.29
CA TRP A 17 16.83 14.39 -24.71
C TRP A 17 17.03 15.27 -25.95
N ASP A 18 16.18 15.12 -26.96
CA ASP A 18 16.23 15.94 -28.17
C ASP A 18 15.94 17.41 -27.88
N ARG A 19 14.97 17.69 -26.99
CA ARG A 19 14.71 19.06 -26.51
C ARG A 19 15.95 19.68 -25.85
N ARG A 20 16.68 18.90 -25.04
CA ARG A 20 17.91 19.37 -24.39
C ARG A 20 19.01 19.71 -25.39
N GLU A 21 19.17 18.91 -26.44
CA GLU A 21 20.20 19.15 -27.45
C GLU A 21 19.87 20.40 -28.29
N HIS A 22 18.61 20.58 -28.71
CA HIS A 22 18.18 21.75 -29.46
C HIS A 22 18.31 23.05 -28.66
N LEU A 23 18.14 22.99 -27.33
CA LEU A 23 18.26 24.14 -26.43
C LEU A 23 19.66 24.29 -25.83
N ARG A 24 20.63 23.49 -26.27
CA ARG A 24 21.97 23.42 -25.65
C ARG A 24 22.71 24.77 -25.64
N HIS A 25 22.39 25.64 -26.59
CA HIS A 25 22.93 26.99 -26.70
C HIS A 25 22.37 27.98 -25.67
N LEU A 26 21.23 27.67 -25.04
CA LEU A 26 20.64 28.48 -23.97
C LEU A 26 21.26 28.14 -22.61
N SER A 27 21.33 29.14 -21.73
CA SER A 27 21.67 28.93 -20.31
C SER A 27 20.57 28.13 -19.61
N GLN A 28 20.89 27.48 -18.49
CA GLN A 28 19.91 26.72 -17.73
C GLN A 28 18.71 27.58 -17.30
N SER A 29 18.98 28.81 -16.83
CA SER A 29 17.94 29.77 -16.43
C SER A 29 17.01 30.13 -17.59
N GLU A 30 17.55 30.30 -18.80
CA GLU A 30 16.75 30.64 -19.98
C GLU A 30 15.92 29.45 -20.46
N ARG A 31 16.48 28.22 -20.41
CA ARG A 31 15.72 26.98 -20.68
C ARG A 31 14.56 26.80 -19.71
N ASP A 32 14.81 27.03 -18.42
CA ASP A 32 13.78 26.93 -17.39
C ASP A 32 12.70 27.99 -17.61
N ARG A 33 13.07 29.23 -17.97
CA ARG A 33 12.14 30.31 -18.29
C ARG A 33 11.21 29.94 -19.44
N VAL A 34 11.75 29.55 -20.60
CA VAL A 34 10.93 29.26 -21.79
C VAL A 34 10.04 28.03 -21.59
N ARG A 35 10.55 27.00 -20.89
CA ARG A 35 9.74 25.84 -20.48
C ARG A 35 8.56 26.25 -19.63
N ILE A 36 8.80 27.02 -18.55
CA ILE A 36 7.75 27.46 -17.63
C ILE A 36 6.64 28.23 -18.36
N ILE A 37 7.01 29.13 -19.28
CA ILE A 37 6.04 29.94 -20.02
C ILE A 37 5.18 29.06 -20.93
N VAL A 38 5.79 28.17 -21.72
CA VAL A 38 5.04 27.29 -22.65
C VAL A 38 4.17 26.30 -21.90
N ASP A 39 4.67 25.72 -20.80
CA ASP A 39 3.88 24.83 -19.94
C ASP A 39 2.67 25.56 -19.34
N ARG A 40 2.83 26.84 -18.96
CA ARG A 40 1.72 27.68 -18.46
C ARG A 40 0.69 28.01 -19.54
N GLU A 41 1.12 28.23 -20.78
CA GLU A 41 0.20 28.45 -21.92
C GLU A 41 -0.64 27.20 -22.20
N GLN A 42 0.00 26.02 -22.26
CA GLN A 42 -0.70 24.75 -22.44
C GLN A 42 -1.65 24.46 -21.27
N HIS A 43 -1.24 24.79 -20.05
CA HIS A 43 -2.08 24.69 -18.87
C HIS A 43 -3.32 25.59 -18.95
N ALA A 44 -3.16 26.86 -19.36
CA ALA A 44 -4.28 27.79 -19.51
C ALA A 44 -5.31 27.29 -20.54
N GLN A 45 -4.85 26.75 -21.68
CA GLN A 45 -5.72 26.16 -22.69
C GLN A 45 -6.52 24.96 -22.15
N ARG A 46 -5.91 24.14 -21.29
CA ARG A 46 -6.60 23.00 -20.67
C ARG A 46 -7.64 23.43 -19.64
N GLN A 47 -7.39 24.52 -18.90
CA GLN A 47 -8.35 25.07 -17.95
C GLN A 47 -9.65 25.55 -18.64
N GLU A 48 -9.57 26.04 -19.88
CA GLU A 48 -10.75 26.39 -20.68
C GLU A 48 -11.65 25.17 -20.97
N LEU A 49 -11.08 23.96 -21.09
CA LEU A 49 -11.83 22.72 -21.33
C LEU A 49 -12.62 22.25 -20.09
N ILE A 50 -12.23 22.71 -18.91
CA ILE A 50 -12.87 22.37 -17.63
C ILE A 50 -13.95 23.42 -17.27
N ALA A 51 -13.77 24.65 -17.75
CA ALA A 51 -14.66 25.77 -17.44
C ALA A 51 -16.12 25.48 -17.82
N GLY A 52 -17.03 25.69 -16.86
CA GLY A 52 -18.47 25.50 -17.05
C GLY A 52 -18.98 24.07 -16.80
N ARG A 53 -18.10 23.11 -16.47
CA ARG A 53 -18.50 21.75 -16.07
C ARG A 53 -18.79 21.69 -14.57
N ASP A 54 -19.88 21.03 -14.20
CA ASP A 54 -20.18 20.72 -12.80
C ASP A 54 -19.49 19.40 -12.40
N LEU A 55 -18.25 19.52 -11.92
CA LEU A 55 -17.44 18.35 -11.55
C LEU A 55 -18.03 17.56 -10.36
N VAL A 56 -18.79 18.22 -9.48
CA VAL A 56 -19.44 17.55 -8.34
C VAL A 56 -20.56 16.65 -8.86
N GLN A 57 -21.43 17.18 -9.71
CA GLN A 57 -22.52 16.39 -10.29
C GLN A 57 -22.00 15.27 -11.18
N MET A 58 -20.94 15.52 -11.96
CA MET A 58 -20.27 14.50 -12.76
C MET A 58 -19.77 13.34 -11.89
N ALA A 59 -18.99 13.62 -10.84
CA ALA A 59 -18.47 12.59 -9.95
C ALA A 59 -19.57 11.77 -9.26
N LEU A 60 -20.67 12.42 -8.85
CA LEU A 60 -21.80 11.74 -8.20
C LEU A 60 -22.65 10.90 -9.16
N THR A 61 -22.60 11.17 -10.47
CA THR A 61 -23.36 10.43 -11.48
C THR A 61 -22.55 9.27 -12.05
N ASP A 62 -21.33 9.54 -12.50
CA ASP A 62 -20.35 8.56 -12.97
C ASP A 62 -18.92 9.15 -12.83
N PRO A 63 -18.12 8.70 -11.86
CA PRO A 63 -16.79 9.24 -11.63
C PRO A 63 -15.75 8.78 -12.67
N SER A 64 -16.09 7.86 -13.58
CA SER A 64 -15.13 7.20 -14.48
C SER A 64 -14.30 8.17 -15.32
N GLU A 65 -14.92 9.21 -15.90
CA GLU A 65 -14.21 10.24 -16.67
C GLU A 65 -13.23 11.03 -15.79
N ILE A 66 -13.66 11.40 -14.58
CA ILE A 66 -12.84 12.19 -13.64
C ILE A 66 -11.67 11.35 -13.12
N ILE A 67 -11.88 10.07 -12.85
CA ILE A 67 -10.82 9.15 -12.40
C ILE A 67 -9.75 8.99 -13.48
N GLN A 68 -10.14 8.92 -14.75
CA GLN A 68 -9.22 8.76 -15.88
C GLN A 68 -8.50 10.07 -16.28
N ASP A 69 -9.13 11.23 -16.07
CA ASP A 69 -8.53 12.52 -16.37
C ASP A 69 -7.96 13.20 -15.12
N MET A 70 -6.62 13.23 -15.02
CA MET A 70 -5.90 13.86 -13.91
C MET A 70 -6.29 15.33 -13.68
N HIS A 71 -6.57 16.10 -14.74
CA HIS A 71 -6.90 17.53 -14.61
C HIS A 71 -8.28 17.72 -14.01
N LEU A 72 -9.27 16.93 -14.44
CA LEU A 72 -10.60 16.93 -13.83
C LEU A 72 -10.53 16.50 -12.36
N LYS A 73 -9.79 15.42 -12.06
CA LYS A 73 -9.58 14.94 -10.68
C LYS A 73 -8.95 16.02 -9.82
N TYR A 74 -7.85 16.61 -10.27
CA TYR A 74 -7.12 17.63 -9.49
C TYR A 74 -7.98 18.87 -9.26
N THR A 75 -8.74 19.30 -10.27
CA THR A 75 -9.64 20.45 -10.14
C THR A 75 -10.75 20.18 -9.12
N LEU A 76 -11.39 18.99 -9.15
CA LEU A 76 -12.42 18.60 -8.18
C LEU A 76 -11.87 18.54 -6.74
N LEU A 77 -10.62 18.10 -6.57
CA LEU A 77 -9.94 18.07 -5.29
C LEU A 77 -9.48 19.47 -4.80
N GLY A 78 -9.46 20.48 -5.68
CA GLY A 78 -8.95 21.82 -5.40
C GLY A 78 -7.43 21.94 -5.47
N ARG A 79 -6.77 21.01 -6.17
CA ARG A 79 -5.34 21.03 -6.46
C ARG A 79 -5.06 21.93 -7.65
N THR A 80 -3.82 22.41 -7.75
CA THR A 80 -3.35 23.05 -8.98
C THR A 80 -3.05 21.97 -10.01
N THR A 81 -3.47 22.19 -11.26
CA THR A 81 -3.07 21.34 -12.38
C THR A 81 -1.67 21.67 -12.90
N TYR A 82 -1.02 22.71 -12.34
CA TYR A 82 0.36 23.08 -12.67
C TYR A 82 1.36 22.48 -11.68
N TYR A 83 1.97 21.39 -12.11
CA TYR A 83 2.90 20.56 -11.31
C TYR A 83 3.97 21.36 -10.54
N TYR A 84 4.63 22.33 -11.17
CA TYR A 84 5.71 23.08 -10.53
C TYR A 84 5.25 23.95 -9.35
N ASP A 85 4.04 24.52 -9.43
CA ASP A 85 3.52 25.34 -8.35
C ASP A 85 3.07 24.45 -7.18
N GLU A 86 2.53 23.26 -7.46
CA GLU A 86 2.25 22.26 -6.42
C GLU A 86 3.53 21.81 -5.70
N CYS A 87 4.57 21.42 -6.44
CA CYS A 87 5.85 21.00 -5.87
C CYS A 87 6.48 22.08 -4.99
N LYS A 88 6.43 23.35 -5.41
CA LYS A 88 6.94 24.47 -4.60
C LYS A 88 6.15 24.64 -3.31
N MET A 89 4.83 24.58 -3.39
CA MET A 89 3.95 24.65 -2.22
C MET A 89 4.22 23.49 -1.26
N VAL A 90 4.28 22.26 -1.75
CA VAL A 90 4.56 21.05 -0.95
C VAL A 90 5.92 21.14 -0.28
N LYS A 91 6.97 21.48 -1.04
CA LYS A 91 8.34 21.63 -0.50
C LYS A 91 8.41 22.68 0.61
N ARG A 92 7.70 23.80 0.45
CA ARG A 92 7.63 24.84 1.48
C ARG A 92 6.86 24.38 2.72
N ILE A 93 5.66 23.84 2.56
CA ILE A 93 4.78 23.42 3.67
C ILE A 93 5.39 22.27 4.46
N THR A 94 6.15 21.39 3.80
CA THR A 94 6.75 20.21 4.43
C THR A 94 8.14 20.46 4.99
N ASN A 95 8.63 21.71 5.04
CA ASN A 95 10.00 22.03 5.45
C ASN A 95 11.06 21.21 4.67
N ASP A 96 10.85 21.07 3.36
CA ASP A 96 11.68 20.30 2.42
C ASP A 96 11.81 18.80 2.72
N VAL A 97 10.89 18.25 3.54
CA VAL A 97 10.82 16.79 3.78
C VAL A 97 10.27 16.07 2.55
N ALA A 98 9.28 16.65 1.85
CA ALA A 98 8.76 16.10 0.59
C ALA A 98 8.91 17.12 -0.55
N SER A 99 9.42 16.66 -1.69
CA SER A 99 9.65 17.50 -2.87
C SER A 99 8.46 17.55 -3.83
N MET A 100 7.50 16.62 -3.69
CA MET A 100 6.32 16.49 -4.53
C MET A 100 5.14 15.89 -3.75
N SER A 101 3.93 16.11 -4.24
CA SER A 101 2.69 15.66 -3.61
C SER A 101 2.61 14.14 -3.46
N SER A 102 3.06 13.38 -4.47
CA SER A 102 3.11 11.91 -4.40
C SER A 102 4.01 11.42 -3.27
N SER A 103 5.21 12.00 -3.09
CA SER A 103 6.09 11.66 -1.97
C SER A 103 5.45 12.01 -0.62
N LEU A 104 4.80 13.17 -0.51
CA LEU A 104 4.09 13.55 0.71
C LEU A 104 2.96 12.56 1.06
N VAL A 105 2.11 12.24 0.08
CA VAL A 105 1.02 11.27 0.25
C VAL A 105 1.58 9.91 0.67
N ASN A 106 2.63 9.42 0.00
CA ASN A 106 3.26 8.13 0.32
C ASN A 106 3.87 8.12 1.73
N TYR A 107 4.54 9.20 2.15
CA TYR A 107 5.09 9.31 3.50
C TYR A 107 4.01 9.28 4.58
N ILE A 108 2.88 9.95 4.35
CA ILE A 108 1.77 9.94 5.31
C ILE A 108 1.01 8.60 5.27
N ALA A 109 0.72 8.05 4.09
CA ALA A 109 0.06 6.75 3.93
C ALA A 109 0.87 5.62 4.58
N GLY A 110 2.18 5.62 4.31
CA GLY A 110 3.17 4.67 4.80
C GLY A 110 3.84 5.05 6.12
N PHE A 111 3.29 6.01 6.88
CA PHE A 111 3.94 6.56 8.09
C PHE A 111 4.33 5.48 9.10
N ASN A 112 3.51 4.42 9.20
CA ASN A 112 3.81 3.23 9.99
C ASN A 112 5.19 2.62 9.64
N GLN A 113 5.51 2.49 8.35
CA GLN A 113 6.71 1.81 7.86
C GLN A 113 7.92 2.73 7.75
N SER A 114 7.70 3.99 7.37
CA SER A 114 8.77 4.97 7.14
C SER A 114 8.33 6.33 7.68
N PRO A 115 8.43 6.55 9.01
CA PRO A 115 8.04 7.82 9.60
C PRO A 115 8.92 8.94 9.03
N GLN A 116 8.30 10.12 8.87
CA GLN A 116 8.98 11.32 8.40
C GLN A 116 8.65 12.50 9.34
N PRO A 117 9.57 13.45 9.54
CA PRO A 117 9.41 14.60 10.43
C PRO A 117 8.50 15.68 9.81
N LEU A 118 7.27 15.30 9.47
CA LEU A 118 6.31 16.15 8.76
C LEU A 118 5.64 17.15 9.72
N PRO A 119 5.70 18.46 9.45
CA PRO A 119 5.06 19.47 10.30
C PRO A 119 3.53 19.38 10.24
N LEU A 120 2.83 19.94 11.23
CA LEU A 120 1.36 19.93 11.33
C LEU A 120 0.66 20.33 10.01
N ASP A 121 1.16 21.39 9.37
CA ASP A 121 0.60 21.88 8.10
C ASP A 121 0.71 20.86 6.96
N ALA A 122 1.73 19.98 6.95
CA ALA A 122 1.83 18.92 5.97
C ALA A 122 0.70 17.88 6.14
N TRP A 123 0.35 17.54 7.38
CA TRP A 123 -0.78 16.65 7.68
C TRP A 123 -2.11 17.30 7.29
N LYS A 124 -2.30 18.58 7.61
CA LYS A 124 -3.49 19.35 7.20
C LYS A 124 -3.61 19.45 5.68
N LEU A 125 -2.50 19.65 4.96
CA LEU A 125 -2.48 19.71 3.50
C LEU A 125 -2.97 18.40 2.87
N VAL A 126 -2.49 17.24 3.35
CA VAL A 126 -2.97 15.93 2.90
C VAL A 126 -4.45 15.73 3.23
N TYR A 127 -4.88 16.08 4.45
CA TYR A 127 -6.30 16.08 4.83
C TYR A 127 -7.13 17.07 3.99
N CYS A 128 -6.51 17.98 3.26
CA CYS A 128 -7.20 18.88 2.33
C CYS A 128 -7.08 18.44 0.86
N ASP A 129 -6.73 17.18 0.58
CA ASP A 129 -6.56 16.67 -0.79
C ASP A 129 -5.43 17.37 -1.57
N ILE A 130 -4.38 17.86 -0.87
CA ILE A 130 -3.28 18.66 -1.46
C ILE A 130 -3.82 19.97 -2.07
N TYR A 131 -4.85 20.56 -1.45
CA TYR A 131 -5.44 21.81 -1.91
C TYR A 131 -4.38 22.88 -2.17
N TYR A 132 -4.49 23.56 -3.32
CA TYR A 132 -3.53 24.59 -3.68
C TYR A 132 -3.82 25.92 -2.97
N VAL A 133 -3.00 26.25 -1.97
CA VAL A 133 -3.23 27.42 -1.10
C VAL A 133 -2.63 28.73 -1.63
N ASP A 134 -1.66 28.65 -2.53
CA ASP A 134 -0.93 29.85 -3.03
C ASP A 134 -1.72 30.64 -4.09
N GLY A 135 -2.80 30.06 -4.62
CA GLY A 135 -3.61 30.66 -5.68
C GLY A 135 -4.81 31.48 -5.19
N GLY A 136 -5.08 31.51 -3.88
CA GLY A 136 -6.28 32.11 -3.31
C GLY A 136 -6.01 32.93 -2.05
N ASN A 137 -7.08 33.50 -1.50
CA ASN A 137 -7.01 34.30 -0.26
C ASN A 137 -7.18 33.46 1.01
N ALA A 138 -7.61 32.19 0.87
CA ALA A 138 -7.85 31.30 1.99
C ALA A 138 -6.55 30.67 2.48
N THR A 139 -6.35 30.70 3.78
CA THR A 139 -5.22 30.06 4.45
C THR A 139 -5.48 28.56 4.61
N LEU A 140 -4.41 27.76 4.75
CA LEU A 140 -4.53 26.31 4.97
C LEU A 140 -5.40 25.95 6.19
N PRO A 141 -5.31 26.64 7.35
CA PRO A 141 -6.22 26.40 8.47
C PRO A 141 -7.70 26.60 8.13
N GLU A 142 -8.05 27.68 7.41
CA GLU A 142 -9.44 27.94 7.01
C GLU A 142 -9.98 26.87 6.06
N ILE A 143 -9.13 26.41 5.13
CA ILE A 143 -9.46 25.31 4.22
C ILE A 143 -9.68 24.01 5.01
N TYR A 144 -8.78 23.71 5.95
CA TYR A 144 -8.89 22.53 6.82
C TYR A 144 -10.21 22.51 7.60
N GLU A 145 -10.54 23.61 8.29
CA GLU A 145 -11.81 23.71 9.03
C GLU A 145 -13.04 23.60 8.12
N THR A 146 -12.94 24.11 6.89
CA THR A 146 -14.01 23.97 5.90
C THR A 146 -14.17 22.52 5.46
N ARG A 147 -13.05 21.82 5.19
CA ARG A 147 -13.07 20.39 4.82
C ARG A 147 -13.63 19.50 5.92
N CYS A 148 -13.27 19.74 7.19
CA CYS A 148 -13.84 19.03 8.32
C CYS A 148 -15.36 19.18 8.37
N ARG A 149 -15.87 20.43 8.28
CA ARG A 149 -17.31 20.71 8.27
C ARG A 149 -18.03 20.07 7.08
N GLU A 150 -17.44 20.11 5.88
CA GLU A 150 -18.01 19.50 4.68
C GLU A 150 -18.12 17.98 4.79
N GLU A 151 -17.16 17.32 5.44
CA GLU A 151 -17.15 15.87 5.71
C GLU A 151 -18.19 15.51 6.78
N GLU A 152 -18.26 16.25 7.90
CA GLU A 152 -19.26 16.04 8.95
C GLU A 152 -20.70 16.17 8.40
N LEU A 153 -20.93 17.15 7.53
CA LEU A 153 -22.23 17.39 6.90
C LEU A 153 -22.50 16.48 5.68
N GLN A 154 -21.54 15.65 5.28
CA GLN A 154 -21.63 14.77 4.11
C GLN A 154 -22.10 15.52 2.84
N THR A 155 -21.55 16.72 2.64
CA THR A 155 -21.94 17.60 1.53
C THR A 155 -21.72 16.90 0.17
N PRO A 156 -22.47 17.28 -0.90
CA PRO A 156 -22.26 16.74 -2.23
C PRO A 156 -20.81 16.84 -2.70
N ALA A 157 -20.13 17.95 -2.38
CA ALA A 157 -18.72 18.15 -2.72
C ALA A 157 -17.79 17.20 -1.95
N ALA A 158 -18.03 16.94 -0.66
CA ALA A 158 -17.25 15.98 0.11
C ALA A 158 -17.41 14.56 -0.44
N ARG A 159 -18.64 14.14 -0.73
CA ARG A 159 -18.95 12.84 -1.34
C ARG A 159 -18.32 12.70 -2.73
N ALA A 160 -18.38 13.73 -3.55
CA ALA A 160 -17.76 13.74 -4.87
C ALA A 160 -16.24 13.57 -4.80
N ARG A 161 -15.56 14.25 -3.86
CA ARG A 161 -14.11 14.08 -3.66
C ARG A 161 -13.76 12.66 -3.21
N GLU A 162 -14.55 12.08 -2.30
CA GLU A 162 -14.36 10.71 -1.83
C GLU A 162 -14.36 9.69 -2.98
N LEU A 163 -15.29 9.83 -3.93
CA LEU A 163 -15.41 8.93 -5.08
C LEU A 163 -14.19 8.94 -6.02
N VAL A 164 -13.39 10.01 -6.04
CA VAL A 164 -12.29 10.18 -7.01
C VAL A 164 -10.90 10.07 -6.38
N ARG A 165 -10.80 9.95 -5.05
CA ARG A 165 -9.52 9.72 -4.36
C ARG A 165 -8.95 8.36 -4.76
N ASP A 166 -7.63 8.32 -4.93
CA ASP A 166 -6.92 7.04 -5.00
C ASP A 166 -6.67 6.48 -3.59
N ASN A 167 -6.32 5.20 -3.54
CA ASN A 167 -6.14 4.44 -2.29
C ASN A 167 -5.05 5.05 -1.39
N ASP A 168 -3.97 5.56 -1.98
CA ASP A 168 -2.88 6.17 -1.22
C ASP A 168 -3.33 7.48 -0.57
N LEU A 169 -4.06 8.33 -1.30
CA LEU A 169 -4.61 9.56 -0.75
C LEU A 169 -5.67 9.28 0.32
N ARG A 170 -6.56 8.32 0.13
CA ARG A 170 -7.51 7.85 1.16
C ARG A 170 -6.76 7.47 2.45
N ARG A 171 -5.85 6.50 2.34
CA ARG A 171 -5.00 6.04 3.44
C ARG A 171 -4.26 7.18 4.14
N ALA A 172 -3.68 8.12 3.37
CA ALA A 172 -2.96 9.25 3.92
C ALA A 172 -3.89 10.23 4.67
N ARG A 173 -5.08 10.51 4.14
CA ARG A 173 -6.09 11.36 4.82
C ARG A 173 -6.56 10.76 6.13
N ARG A 174 -6.84 9.46 6.17
CA ARG A 174 -7.21 8.77 7.40
C ARG A 174 -6.09 8.87 8.44
N ASN A 175 -4.84 8.62 8.04
CA ASN A 175 -3.70 8.77 8.94
C ASN A 175 -3.57 10.21 9.47
N ALA A 176 -3.83 11.21 8.63
CA ALA A 176 -3.87 12.61 9.05
C ALA A 176 -5.01 12.90 10.04
N LYS A 177 -6.19 12.30 9.86
CA LYS A 177 -7.33 12.43 10.79
C LYS A 177 -6.98 12.00 12.21
N TRP A 178 -6.14 10.96 12.37
CA TRP A 178 -5.64 10.54 13.68
C TRP A 178 -4.54 11.45 14.23
N MET A 179 -3.59 11.84 13.38
CA MET A 179 -2.40 12.57 13.80
C MET A 179 -2.62 14.05 14.08
N ILE A 180 -3.48 14.73 13.30
CA ILE A 180 -3.69 16.19 13.43
C ILE A 180 -4.10 16.57 14.86
N PRO A 181 -5.14 15.97 15.48
CA PRO A 181 -5.52 16.32 16.85
C PRO A 181 -4.45 15.99 17.89
N ALA A 182 -3.60 15.00 17.61
CA ALA A 182 -2.50 14.60 18.49
C ALA A 182 -1.37 15.63 18.47
N ILE A 183 -0.99 16.08 17.27
CA ILE A 183 0.06 17.08 17.05
C ILE A 183 -0.39 18.45 17.58
N GLU A 184 -1.67 18.81 17.43
CA GLU A 184 -2.22 20.07 17.95
C GLU A 184 -2.15 20.19 19.48
N ARG A 185 -2.07 19.07 20.20
CA ARG A 185 -1.91 19.05 21.67
C ARG A 185 -0.46 19.23 22.11
N LEU A 186 0.51 19.13 21.20
CA LEU A 186 1.91 19.41 21.51
C LEU A 186 2.11 20.90 21.80
N SER A 187 3.15 21.22 22.57
CA SER A 187 3.56 22.62 22.75
C SER A 187 4.01 23.24 21.42
N ALA A 188 3.96 24.57 21.32
CA ALA A 188 4.40 25.27 20.11
C ALA A 188 5.86 24.94 19.75
N GLU A 189 6.74 24.84 20.76
CA GLU A 189 8.15 24.47 20.59
C GLU A 189 8.30 23.07 19.99
N GLU A 190 7.49 22.11 20.44
CA GLU A 190 7.48 20.74 19.91
C GLU A 190 6.98 20.66 18.47
N GLN A 191 5.96 21.46 18.12
CA GLN A 191 5.41 21.51 16.77
C GLN A 191 6.40 22.10 15.75
N THR A 192 7.28 23.00 16.18
CA THR A 192 8.26 23.69 15.32
C THR A 192 9.69 23.21 15.53
N ARG A 193 9.92 21.99 16.03
CA ARG A 193 11.27 21.43 16.25
C ARG A 193 12.10 21.30 14.98
N TRP A 194 11.44 21.06 13.84
CA TRP A 194 12.06 20.98 12.52
C TRP A 194 11.45 22.02 11.59
N THR A 195 12.28 22.96 11.12
CA THR A 195 11.84 24.09 10.29
C THR A 195 12.45 24.07 8.89
N LEU A 196 11.92 24.91 7.99
CA LEU A 196 12.48 25.07 6.65
C LEU A 196 13.88 25.72 6.71
N GLU A 197 14.13 26.60 7.68
CA GLU A 197 15.44 27.20 7.94
C GLU A 197 16.47 26.13 8.31
N ASP A 198 16.09 25.17 9.15
CA ASP A 198 16.95 24.04 9.53
C ASP A 198 17.27 23.16 8.32
N ALA A 199 16.27 22.86 7.49
CA ALA A 199 16.46 22.09 6.26
C ALA A 199 17.45 22.76 5.30
N LYS A 200 17.32 24.08 5.09
CA LYS A 200 18.22 24.88 4.25
C LYS A 200 19.64 24.91 4.84
N LEU A 201 19.76 25.08 6.16
CA LEU A 201 21.05 25.08 6.85
C LEU A 201 21.77 23.74 6.65
N VAL A 202 21.08 22.62 6.86
CA VAL A 202 21.64 21.28 6.63
C VAL A 202 22.12 21.12 5.19
N GLN A 203 21.31 21.52 4.20
CA GLN A 203 21.71 21.41 2.79
C GLN A 203 22.97 22.22 2.48
N GLU A 204 23.08 23.44 3.01
CA GLU A 204 24.25 24.29 2.81
C GLU A 204 25.51 23.70 3.46
N LEU A 205 25.40 23.24 4.71
CA LEU A 205 26.51 22.60 5.44
C LEU A 205 26.99 21.33 4.73
N MET A 206 26.07 20.49 4.27
CA MET A 206 26.39 19.27 3.51
C MET A 206 27.09 19.60 2.18
N ARG A 207 26.67 20.68 1.49
CA ARG A 207 27.32 21.15 0.27
C ARG A 207 28.75 21.66 0.51
N GLN A 208 28.99 22.26 1.67
CA GLN A 208 30.31 22.75 2.09
C GLN A 208 31.22 21.65 2.66
N GLY A 209 30.68 20.44 2.92
CA GLY A 209 31.41 19.34 3.54
C GLY A 209 31.51 19.41 5.07
N ASN A 210 30.73 20.29 5.70
CA ASN A 210 30.70 20.50 7.15
C ASN A 210 29.73 19.53 7.84
N TYR A 211 30.05 18.23 7.81
CA TYR A 211 29.16 17.18 8.35
C TYR A 211 28.96 17.27 9.88
N GLU A 212 29.97 17.71 10.63
CA GLU A 212 29.89 17.84 12.09
C GLU A 212 28.89 18.93 12.51
N GLU A 213 28.92 20.09 11.83
CA GLU A 213 28.00 21.20 12.10
C GLU A 213 26.56 20.87 11.69
N ALA A 214 26.38 19.96 10.71
CA ALA A 214 25.05 19.48 10.31
C ALA A 214 24.42 18.53 11.35
N SER A 215 25.20 18.00 12.30
CA SER A 215 24.74 17.02 13.28
C SER A 215 23.65 17.56 14.22
N GLU A 216 23.77 18.81 14.67
CA GLU A 216 22.81 19.40 15.61
C GLU A 216 21.41 19.61 14.97
N PRO A 217 21.27 20.24 13.80
CA PRO A 217 19.97 20.31 13.12
C PRO A 217 19.40 18.93 12.75
N LEU A 218 20.26 17.97 12.35
CA LEU A 218 19.82 16.59 12.07
C LEU A 218 19.32 15.88 13.33
N SER A 219 19.88 16.19 14.50
CA SER A 219 19.40 15.68 15.79
C SER A 219 17.99 16.21 16.09
N ARG A 220 17.74 17.51 15.89
CA ARG A 220 16.39 18.10 16.03
C ARG A 220 15.37 17.47 15.08
N ARG A 221 15.78 17.17 13.84
CA ARG A 221 14.97 16.41 12.89
C ARG A 221 14.56 15.05 13.45
N HIS A 222 15.52 14.30 13.99
CA HIS A 222 15.30 12.97 14.55
C HIS A 222 14.40 13.00 15.80
N GLU A 223 14.63 13.94 16.72
CA GLU A 223 13.78 14.13 17.91
C GLU A 223 12.32 14.45 17.57
N TYR A 224 12.09 15.23 16.49
CA TYR A 224 10.75 15.49 16.02
C TYR A 224 10.09 14.24 15.43
N GLU A 225 10.83 13.47 14.62
CA GLU A 225 10.39 12.18 14.11
C GLU A 225 10.00 11.21 15.23
N GLU A 226 10.84 11.07 16.28
CA GLU A 226 10.53 10.25 17.46
C GLU A 226 9.27 10.72 18.19
N THR A 227 9.05 12.03 18.25
CA THR A 227 7.83 12.61 18.82
C THR A 227 6.60 12.20 18.02
N LEU A 228 6.65 12.30 16.69
CA LEU A 228 5.57 11.85 15.82
C LEU A 228 5.34 10.33 15.92
N VAL A 229 6.40 9.52 16.02
CA VAL A 229 6.28 8.06 16.22
C VAL A 229 5.60 7.74 17.55
N ARG A 230 5.91 8.46 18.62
CA ARG A 230 5.23 8.29 19.92
C ARG A 230 3.75 8.67 19.84
N LEU A 231 3.42 9.79 19.19
CA LEU A 231 2.02 10.17 18.97
C LEU A 231 1.28 9.14 18.12
N TRP A 232 1.88 8.67 17.03
CA TRP A 232 1.30 7.64 16.17
C TRP A 232 0.93 6.38 16.94
N LYS A 233 1.81 5.92 17.85
CA LYS A 233 1.50 4.80 18.75
C LYS A 233 0.32 5.07 19.68
N GLN A 234 0.05 6.33 20.04
CA GLN A 234 -1.08 6.66 20.92
C GLN A 234 -2.41 6.79 20.17
N VAL A 235 -2.39 7.24 18.91
CA VAL A 235 -3.61 7.64 18.19
C VAL A 235 -3.99 6.74 17.03
N SER A 236 -3.06 5.97 16.47
CA SER A 236 -3.41 4.98 15.46
C SER A 236 -4.05 3.74 16.10
N PRO A 237 -4.94 3.03 15.39
CA PRO A 237 -5.56 1.82 15.89
C PRO A 237 -4.53 0.79 16.35
N ALA A 238 -4.89 -0.04 17.33
CA ALA A 238 -4.10 -1.20 17.66
C ALA A 238 -4.11 -2.18 16.47
N PRO A 239 -3.03 -2.97 16.26
CA PRO A 239 -3.05 -4.06 15.28
C PRO A 239 -4.16 -5.09 15.59
N PRO A 240 -4.56 -5.94 14.64
CA PRO A 240 -5.41 -7.11 14.94
C PRO A 240 -4.91 -7.93 16.14
N ALA A 241 -5.83 -8.58 16.85
CA ALA A 241 -5.49 -9.43 18.00
C ALA A 241 -4.47 -10.52 17.65
N TRP A 242 -4.57 -11.14 16.47
CA TRP A 242 -3.62 -12.16 16.02
C TRP A 242 -2.20 -11.60 15.83
N ILE A 243 -2.07 -10.38 15.30
CA ILE A 243 -0.79 -9.69 15.17
C ILE A 243 -0.24 -9.32 16.55
N GLN A 244 -1.09 -8.78 17.43
CA GLN A 244 -0.68 -8.46 18.80
C GLN A 244 -0.15 -9.72 19.51
N ASN A 245 -0.86 -10.85 19.39
CA ASN A 245 -0.42 -12.13 19.95
C ASN A 245 0.98 -12.51 19.45
N ILE A 246 1.21 -12.49 18.12
CA ILE A 246 2.53 -12.81 17.55
C ILE A 246 3.62 -11.86 18.07
N LEU A 247 3.34 -10.56 18.12
CA LEU A 247 4.31 -9.56 18.57
C LEU A 247 4.66 -9.69 20.06
N GLU A 248 3.69 -10.12 20.88
CA GLU A 248 3.84 -10.33 22.32
C GLU A 248 4.55 -11.65 22.63
N THR A 249 4.11 -12.76 22.02
CA THR A 249 4.70 -14.09 22.25
C THR A 249 6.04 -14.25 21.52
N ARG A 250 6.27 -13.47 20.46
CA ARG A 250 7.41 -13.59 19.54
C ARG A 250 7.53 -14.97 18.90
N GLU A 251 6.39 -15.61 18.72
CA GLU A 251 6.30 -16.90 18.07
C GLU A 251 6.29 -16.73 16.57
N GLU A 252 6.98 -17.63 15.88
CA GLU A 252 6.85 -17.78 14.43
C GLU A 252 5.40 -18.10 14.06
N PHE A 253 4.95 -17.57 12.93
CA PHE A 253 3.59 -17.75 12.45
C PHE A 253 3.56 -18.16 10.98
N GLY A 254 2.57 -18.96 10.62
CA GLY A 254 2.37 -19.38 9.24
C GLY A 254 1.81 -20.78 9.16
N PHE A 255 2.30 -21.54 8.18
CA PHE A 255 1.76 -22.84 7.82
C PHE A 255 2.86 -23.84 7.52
N VAL A 256 2.50 -25.11 7.57
CA VAL A 256 3.25 -26.19 6.94
C VAL A 256 2.90 -26.21 5.45
N TYR A 257 3.91 -26.34 4.61
CA TYR A 257 3.81 -26.33 3.16
C TYR A 257 4.25 -27.66 2.55
N TYR A 258 3.60 -28.03 1.46
CA TYR A 258 3.95 -29.20 0.65
C TYR A 258 4.01 -28.81 -0.83
N MET A 259 4.89 -29.48 -1.55
CA MET A 259 4.81 -29.54 -3.00
C MET A 259 3.78 -30.60 -3.39
N SER A 260 2.93 -30.30 -4.38
CA SER A 260 2.20 -31.38 -5.05
C SER A 260 3.18 -32.35 -5.71
N ARG A 261 2.76 -33.59 -5.93
CA ARG A 261 3.57 -34.66 -6.53
C ARG A 261 4.12 -34.25 -7.89
N GLU A 262 3.33 -33.56 -8.70
CA GLU A 262 3.77 -33.04 -9.99
C GLU A 262 4.83 -31.94 -9.86
N VAL A 263 4.72 -31.08 -8.84
CA VAL A 263 5.72 -30.05 -8.53
C VAL A 263 7.01 -30.69 -8.05
N ASP A 264 6.96 -31.62 -7.10
CA ASP A 264 8.14 -32.30 -6.58
C ASP A 264 8.90 -33.05 -7.69
N GLN A 265 8.18 -33.78 -8.55
CA GLN A 265 8.78 -34.51 -9.69
C GLN A 265 9.47 -33.59 -10.70
N LYS A 266 8.93 -32.40 -10.94
CA LYS A 266 9.41 -31.49 -11.98
C LYS A 266 10.43 -30.48 -11.47
N HIS A 267 10.27 -30.03 -10.22
CA HIS A 267 10.95 -28.88 -9.63
C HIS A 267 11.53 -29.16 -8.23
N GLY A 268 11.43 -30.38 -7.69
CA GLY A 268 11.95 -30.68 -6.35
C GLY A 268 13.47 -30.46 -6.22
N TYR A 269 14.23 -30.61 -7.30
CA TYR A 269 15.69 -30.41 -7.30
C TYR A 269 16.11 -28.94 -7.40
N ASP A 270 15.25 -28.04 -7.90
CA ASP A 270 15.50 -26.59 -8.05
C ASP A 270 14.48 -25.74 -7.28
N TRP A 271 13.82 -26.35 -6.29
CA TRP A 271 12.68 -25.78 -5.57
C TRP A 271 12.96 -24.39 -4.99
N ASP A 272 14.10 -24.21 -4.32
CA ASP A 272 14.46 -22.93 -3.69
C ASP A 272 14.49 -21.77 -4.71
N SER A 273 15.00 -22.02 -5.92
CA SER A 273 15.05 -21.02 -6.99
C SER A 273 13.67 -20.76 -7.58
N VAL A 274 12.87 -21.80 -7.78
CA VAL A 274 11.51 -21.70 -8.32
C VAL A 274 10.62 -20.92 -7.36
N TRP A 275 10.67 -21.27 -6.08
CA TRP A 275 9.88 -20.66 -5.03
C TRP A 275 10.25 -19.21 -4.78
N SER A 276 11.55 -18.88 -4.76
CA SER A 276 12.01 -17.50 -4.69
C SER A 276 11.46 -16.66 -5.84
N GLY A 277 11.50 -17.19 -7.07
CA GLY A 277 10.90 -16.54 -8.23
C GLY A 277 9.40 -16.30 -8.05
N ILE A 278 8.64 -17.29 -7.58
CA ILE A 278 7.19 -17.12 -7.33
C ILE A 278 6.92 -15.99 -6.33
N ASN A 279 7.69 -15.92 -5.24
CA ASN A 279 7.52 -14.90 -4.22
C ASN A 279 7.90 -13.49 -4.73
N GLU A 280 8.89 -13.37 -5.62
CA GLU A 280 9.23 -12.09 -6.27
C GLU A 280 8.13 -11.60 -7.22
N HIS A 281 7.53 -12.52 -8.02
CA HIS A 281 6.49 -12.17 -9.00
C HIS A 281 5.09 -12.02 -8.40
N CYS A 282 4.83 -12.61 -7.22
CA CYS A 282 3.64 -12.34 -6.42
C CYS A 282 3.77 -10.94 -5.77
N SER A 283 3.61 -9.90 -6.59
CA SER A 283 3.95 -8.51 -6.27
C SER A 283 3.57 -8.04 -4.85
N PRO A 284 4.47 -7.29 -4.18
CA PRO A 284 4.23 -6.61 -2.90
C PRO A 284 3.24 -5.43 -2.97
N LEU A 285 2.61 -5.18 -4.12
CA LEU A 285 1.51 -4.20 -4.25
C LEU A 285 0.14 -4.80 -3.87
N ARG A 286 0.10 -6.03 -3.36
CA ARG A 286 -1.12 -6.79 -3.05
C ARG A 286 -1.39 -6.83 -1.54
N VAL A 287 -2.46 -7.52 -1.17
CA VAL A 287 -3.01 -7.58 0.19
C VAL A 287 -2.25 -8.60 1.07
N GLY A 288 -0.92 -8.48 1.12
CA GLY A 288 -0.07 -9.25 2.03
C GLY A 288 -0.06 -8.69 3.45
N TRP A 289 0.60 -9.35 4.40
CA TRP A 289 0.60 -8.89 5.80
C TRP A 289 1.28 -7.52 5.94
N TYR A 290 2.17 -7.15 5.02
CA TYR A 290 2.79 -5.83 4.93
C TYR A 290 1.78 -4.69 4.71
N SER A 291 0.58 -5.00 4.19
CA SER A 291 -0.52 -4.05 4.03
C SER A 291 -1.28 -3.80 5.35
N ILE A 292 -1.09 -4.66 6.35
CA ILE A 292 -1.79 -4.59 7.63
C ILE A 292 -1.13 -3.53 8.51
N HIS A 293 -1.96 -2.79 9.25
CA HIS A 293 -1.47 -1.80 10.21
C HIS A 293 -0.85 -2.50 11.43
N THR A 294 0.42 -2.19 11.69
CA THR A 294 1.26 -2.80 12.74
C THR A 294 1.67 -1.81 13.82
N GLN A 295 1.22 -0.55 13.74
CA GLN A 295 1.51 0.50 14.72
C GLN A 295 3.01 0.82 14.90
N GLY A 296 3.84 0.53 13.90
CA GLY A 296 5.22 0.99 13.79
C GLY A 296 6.11 0.07 12.95
N ARG A 297 7.19 0.64 12.41
CA ARG A 297 8.22 -0.06 11.63
C ARG A 297 8.84 -1.23 12.38
N ASP A 298 9.06 -1.08 13.69
CA ASP A 298 9.63 -2.15 14.51
C ASP A 298 8.73 -3.39 14.55
N ASN A 299 7.42 -3.19 14.68
CA ASN A 299 6.45 -4.27 14.67
C ASN A 299 6.33 -4.89 13.28
N TRP A 300 6.36 -4.05 12.24
CA TRP A 300 6.41 -4.52 10.85
C TRP A 300 7.64 -5.42 10.61
N MET A 301 8.84 -4.99 11.01
CA MET A 301 10.08 -5.77 10.89
C MET A 301 10.11 -7.03 11.76
N LYS A 302 9.41 -7.02 12.91
CA LYS A 302 9.28 -8.23 13.74
C LYS A 302 8.40 -9.26 13.07
N LEU A 303 7.26 -8.86 12.52
CA LEU A 303 6.37 -9.77 11.78
C LEU A 303 7.11 -10.36 10.58
N ASP A 304 7.81 -9.54 9.81
CA ASP A 304 8.64 -9.99 8.67
C ASP A 304 9.59 -11.14 9.05
N ARG A 305 10.20 -11.06 10.22
CA ARG A 305 11.15 -12.07 10.72
C ARG A 305 10.50 -13.30 11.35
N LEU A 306 9.22 -13.21 11.72
CA LEU A 306 8.46 -14.27 12.36
C LEU A 306 7.57 -15.01 11.36
N GLU A 307 7.33 -14.47 10.17
CA GLU A 307 6.67 -15.18 9.09
C GLU A 307 7.47 -16.44 8.75
N THR A 308 6.81 -17.59 8.77
CA THR A 308 7.47 -18.89 8.63
C THR A 308 6.69 -19.79 7.70
N GLU A 309 7.42 -20.39 6.77
CA GLU A 309 6.95 -21.48 5.92
C GLU A 309 7.71 -22.74 6.33
N ASP A 310 7.02 -23.71 6.92
CA ASP A 310 7.64 -24.96 7.37
C ASP A 310 7.49 -26.05 6.30
N TRP A 311 8.62 -26.62 5.86
CA TRP A 311 8.68 -27.54 4.71
C TRP A 311 9.20 -28.92 5.11
N PRO A 312 8.32 -29.86 5.48
CA PRO A 312 8.72 -31.22 5.84
C PRO A 312 9.14 -32.03 4.62
N THR A 313 10.08 -32.95 4.84
CA THR A 313 10.43 -33.97 3.83
C THR A 313 9.27 -34.93 3.67
N PHE A 314 8.62 -34.90 2.51
CA PHE A 314 7.50 -35.77 2.17
C PHE A 314 7.91 -36.76 1.08
N TYR A 315 7.62 -38.04 1.29
CA TYR A 315 7.84 -39.10 0.31
C TYR A 315 6.48 -39.67 -0.13
N PRO A 316 5.99 -39.31 -1.33
CA PRO A 316 4.66 -39.71 -1.77
C PRO A 316 4.50 -41.22 -1.85
N ASN A 317 3.40 -41.73 -1.31
CA ASN A 317 2.95 -43.09 -1.50
C ASN A 317 2.09 -43.19 -2.76
N GLU A 318 2.66 -43.71 -3.85
CA GLU A 318 1.98 -43.86 -5.15
C GLU A 318 0.74 -44.77 -5.09
N SER A 319 0.59 -45.60 -4.05
CA SER A 319 -0.59 -46.46 -3.87
C SER A 319 -1.80 -45.74 -3.27
N MET A 320 -1.64 -44.49 -2.81
CA MET A 320 -2.69 -43.67 -2.21
C MET A 320 -3.00 -42.44 -3.07
N ALA A 321 -4.25 -41.97 -2.97
CA ALA A 321 -4.62 -40.67 -3.48
C ALA A 321 -3.79 -39.59 -2.76
N GLU A 322 -3.25 -38.65 -3.53
CA GLU A 322 -2.31 -37.63 -3.03
C GLU A 322 -2.92 -36.82 -1.88
N ASP A 323 -4.19 -36.43 -1.99
CA ASP A 323 -4.90 -35.67 -0.97
C ASP A 323 -4.98 -36.39 0.38
N ASP A 324 -5.13 -37.72 0.37
CA ASP A 324 -5.21 -38.54 1.58
C ASP A 324 -3.81 -38.81 2.15
N ASP A 325 -2.83 -39.00 1.27
CA ASP A 325 -1.43 -39.21 1.61
C ASP A 325 -0.83 -37.97 2.31
N LEU A 326 -1.07 -36.78 1.76
CA LEU A 326 -0.65 -35.50 2.35
C LEU A 326 -1.28 -35.28 3.73
N ARG A 327 -2.59 -35.53 3.89
CA ARG A 327 -3.26 -35.39 5.20
C ARG A 327 -2.71 -36.37 6.23
N LYS A 328 -2.47 -37.62 5.81
CA LYS A 328 -1.89 -38.65 6.67
C LYS A 328 -0.49 -38.21 7.13
N HIS A 329 0.36 -37.82 6.19
CA HIS A 329 1.71 -37.38 6.50
C HIS A 329 1.72 -36.12 7.37
N PHE A 330 0.84 -35.16 7.11
CA PHE A 330 0.71 -33.98 7.97
C PHE A 330 0.38 -34.38 9.41
N LYS A 331 -0.57 -35.29 9.64
CA LYS A 331 -0.88 -35.79 11.00
C LYS A 331 0.33 -36.44 11.67
N GLU A 332 1.02 -37.33 10.96
CA GLU A 332 2.24 -37.98 11.46
C GLU A 332 3.34 -36.96 11.79
N TYR A 333 3.52 -35.95 10.93
CA TYR A 333 4.46 -34.86 11.14
C TYR A 333 4.11 -34.02 12.37
N MET A 334 2.83 -33.72 12.59
CA MET A 334 2.37 -32.98 13.76
C MET A 334 2.50 -33.81 15.05
N GLU A 335 2.38 -35.14 14.98
CA GLU A 335 2.65 -36.02 16.12
C GLU A 335 4.15 -36.10 16.46
N GLU A 336 5.03 -36.13 15.46
CA GLU A 336 6.48 -36.24 15.67
C GLU A 336 7.13 -34.90 16.06
N LYS A 337 6.75 -33.82 15.37
CA LYS A 337 7.41 -32.51 15.44
C LYS A 337 6.54 -31.43 16.07
N GLY A 338 5.29 -31.73 16.44
CA GLY A 338 4.37 -30.74 16.98
C GLY A 338 4.88 -30.01 18.22
N ASP A 339 5.67 -30.66 19.06
CA ASP A 339 6.25 -30.01 20.25
C ASP A 339 7.47 -29.12 19.92
N LEU A 340 8.04 -29.24 18.72
CA LEU A 340 9.15 -28.45 18.22
C LEU A 340 8.70 -27.28 17.35
N LEU A 341 7.53 -27.39 16.72
CA LEU A 341 6.92 -26.32 15.93
C LEU A 341 6.43 -25.19 16.83
N SER A 342 6.68 -23.95 16.40
CA SER A 342 6.11 -22.76 17.02
C SER A 342 4.58 -22.89 17.15
N SER A 343 4.02 -22.40 18.27
CA SER A 343 2.57 -22.48 18.50
C SER A 343 1.76 -21.60 17.53
N GLY A 344 2.41 -20.63 16.88
CA GLY A 344 1.85 -19.83 15.79
C GLY A 344 1.81 -20.52 14.42
N ILE A 345 2.38 -21.73 14.26
CA ILE A 345 2.15 -22.53 13.05
C ILE A 345 0.76 -23.19 13.17
N LEU A 346 -0.14 -22.87 12.25
CA LEU A 346 -1.52 -23.35 12.33
C LEU A 346 -1.60 -24.85 12.10
N ARG A 347 -2.14 -25.57 13.09
CA ARG A 347 -2.16 -27.04 13.11
C ARG A 347 -3.34 -27.68 12.39
N ASN A 348 -4.33 -26.88 12.04
CA ASN A 348 -5.59 -27.34 11.42
C ASN A 348 -5.59 -27.16 9.90
N THR A 349 -4.51 -26.62 9.33
CA THR A 349 -4.43 -26.22 7.93
C THR A 349 -3.01 -26.37 7.43
N PHE A 350 -2.83 -26.94 6.24
CA PHE A 350 -1.56 -26.92 5.53
C PHE A 350 -1.74 -26.46 4.09
N ILE A 351 -0.67 -25.95 3.49
CA ILE A 351 -0.69 -25.36 2.15
C ILE A 351 -0.01 -26.32 1.17
N VAL A 352 -0.61 -26.51 0.00
CA VAL A 352 -0.03 -27.33 -1.07
C VAL A 352 0.15 -26.46 -2.30
N ILE A 353 1.36 -26.50 -2.85
CA ILE A 353 1.71 -25.76 -4.07
C ILE A 353 1.31 -26.58 -5.31
N PRO A 354 0.36 -26.09 -6.11
CA PRO A 354 -0.10 -26.76 -7.31
C PRO A 354 0.84 -26.48 -8.49
N ILE A 355 0.92 -27.40 -9.46
CA ILE A 355 1.78 -27.25 -10.64
C ILE A 355 1.38 -26.05 -11.50
N GLU A 356 0.09 -25.69 -11.48
CA GLU A 356 -0.48 -24.56 -12.21
C GLU A 356 0.09 -23.22 -11.76
N LEU A 357 0.56 -23.13 -10.50
CA LEU A 357 1.26 -21.94 -10.02
C LEU A 357 2.59 -21.75 -10.76
N ILE A 358 3.21 -22.85 -11.19
CA ILE A 358 4.58 -22.94 -11.70
C ILE A 358 4.62 -23.17 -13.23
N SER A 359 3.58 -22.73 -13.94
CA SER A 359 3.59 -22.79 -15.41
C SER A 359 4.72 -21.93 -15.99
N GLN A 360 5.31 -22.34 -17.12
CA GLN A 360 6.37 -21.55 -17.77
C GLN A 360 5.89 -20.14 -18.15
N ASP A 361 4.59 -19.99 -18.42
CA ASP A 361 3.97 -18.70 -18.70
C ASP A 361 3.95 -17.81 -17.46
N ASN A 362 3.80 -18.39 -16.26
CA ASN A 362 3.84 -17.66 -14.98
C ASN A 362 5.27 -17.28 -14.58
N LEU A 363 6.25 -18.15 -14.87
CA LEU A 363 7.68 -17.94 -14.59
C LEU A 363 8.37 -16.93 -15.54
N ARG A 364 7.68 -16.51 -16.62
CA ARG A 364 8.21 -15.58 -17.64
C ARG A 364 7.48 -14.24 -17.68
N ARG A 365 6.53 -13.98 -16.78
CA ARG A 365 5.77 -12.71 -16.77
C ARG A 365 6.67 -11.56 -16.37
N GLU A 366 6.56 -10.45 -17.10
CA GLU A 366 7.25 -9.20 -16.77
C GLU A 366 6.48 -8.43 -15.69
N GLU A 367 7.17 -7.52 -14.99
CA GLU A 367 6.54 -6.56 -14.07
C GLU A 367 5.46 -5.75 -14.81
N GLY A 368 4.18 -6.03 -14.54
CA GLY A 368 3.05 -5.30 -15.13
C GLY A 368 1.99 -6.17 -15.81
N ASP A 369 2.19 -7.49 -15.96
CA ASP A 369 1.15 -8.39 -16.48
C ASP A 369 0.13 -8.77 -15.38
N PHE A 370 -0.96 -7.99 -15.31
CA PHE A 370 -1.99 -7.99 -14.24
C PHE A 370 -2.97 -9.19 -14.22
N LEU A 371 -2.57 -10.40 -14.60
CA LEU A 371 -3.45 -11.58 -14.48
C LEU A 371 -3.29 -12.26 -13.12
N ASP A 372 -3.90 -11.62 -12.11
CA ASP A 372 -4.37 -12.22 -10.86
C ASP A 372 -5.51 -13.23 -11.15
N PRO A 373 -5.68 -14.34 -10.41
CA PRO A 373 -4.93 -14.71 -9.22
C PRO A 373 -4.04 -15.96 -9.32
N TYR A 374 -2.82 -15.82 -8.80
CA TYR A 374 -2.02 -16.93 -8.33
C TYR A 374 -2.67 -17.55 -7.09
N TRP A 375 -2.72 -18.88 -7.05
CA TRP A 375 -3.42 -19.58 -6.00
C TRP A 375 -2.70 -20.83 -5.55
N VAL A 376 -2.97 -21.20 -4.31
CA VAL A 376 -2.52 -22.42 -3.67
C VAL A 376 -3.73 -23.18 -3.12
N TRP A 377 -3.55 -24.46 -2.84
CA TRP A 377 -4.56 -25.21 -2.09
C TRP A 377 -4.30 -25.07 -0.60
N ALA A 378 -5.32 -24.68 0.16
CA ALA A 378 -5.33 -24.85 1.61
C ALA A 378 -6.15 -26.08 1.98
N TYR A 379 -5.52 -27.03 2.67
CA TYR A 379 -6.13 -28.29 3.07
C TYR A 379 -6.58 -28.25 4.52
N ASP A 380 -7.76 -28.80 4.77
CA ASP A 380 -8.25 -29.09 6.11
C ASP A 380 -7.61 -30.40 6.58
N ALA A 381 -6.78 -30.29 7.62
CA ALA A 381 -6.06 -31.41 8.19
C ALA A 381 -6.98 -32.43 8.86
N ASP A 382 -8.10 -31.97 9.41
CA ASP A 382 -9.05 -32.78 10.20
C ASP A 382 -10.21 -33.30 9.37
N TRP A 383 -10.26 -32.92 8.08
CA TRP A 383 -11.29 -33.38 7.17
C TRP A 383 -11.20 -34.88 6.90
N ASP A 384 -12.37 -35.50 6.88
CA ASP A 384 -12.56 -36.93 6.69
C ASP A 384 -13.70 -37.13 5.70
N SER A 385 -13.40 -37.78 4.58
CA SER A 385 -14.35 -38.04 3.50
C SER A 385 -15.50 -38.96 3.90
N SER A 386 -15.38 -39.65 5.05
CA SER A 386 -16.41 -40.52 5.61
C SER A 386 -17.47 -39.81 6.45
N LYS A 387 -17.27 -38.53 6.81
CA LYS A 387 -18.24 -37.69 7.53
C LYS A 387 -19.28 -37.07 6.56
N GLU A 388 -20.35 -36.48 7.11
CA GLU A 388 -21.47 -35.90 6.34
C GLU A 388 -21.03 -35.11 5.10
N GLU A 389 -21.61 -35.46 3.95
CA GLU A 389 -21.32 -34.81 2.68
C GLU A 389 -21.94 -33.42 2.62
N THR A 390 -21.11 -32.41 2.42
CA THR A 390 -21.57 -31.06 2.08
C THR A 390 -21.57 -30.92 0.57
N ILE A 391 -22.76 -30.75 0.00
CA ILE A 391 -22.95 -30.53 -1.44
C ILE A 391 -23.72 -29.21 -1.60
N VAL A 392 -23.17 -28.29 -2.38
CA VAL A 392 -23.79 -27.02 -2.75
C VAL A 392 -23.63 -26.84 -4.25
N ASP A 393 -24.73 -26.58 -4.96
CA ASP A 393 -24.77 -26.41 -6.42
C ASP A 393 -24.10 -27.55 -7.21
N GLY A 394 -24.18 -28.78 -6.68
CA GLY A 394 -23.55 -29.97 -7.27
C GLY A 394 -22.06 -30.14 -6.97
N GLU A 395 -21.44 -29.18 -6.28
CA GLU A 395 -20.05 -29.23 -5.84
C GLU A 395 -19.95 -29.83 -4.44
N LYS A 396 -19.09 -30.84 -4.29
CA LYS A 396 -18.83 -31.49 -2.99
C LYS A 396 -17.60 -30.85 -2.34
N TYR A 397 -17.71 -30.51 -1.05
CA TYR A 397 -16.54 -30.07 -0.28
C TYR A 397 -15.55 -31.23 -0.10
N GLN A 398 -14.30 -31.03 -0.54
CA GLN A 398 -13.24 -32.06 -0.55
C GLN A 398 -12.18 -31.83 0.55
N GLY A 399 -12.50 -31.05 1.59
CA GLY A 399 -11.52 -30.74 2.64
C GLY A 399 -10.38 -29.87 2.16
N ARG A 400 -10.60 -29.02 1.14
CA ARG A 400 -9.64 -28.04 0.63
C ARG A 400 -10.34 -26.89 -0.07
N VAL A 401 -9.66 -25.75 -0.17
CA VAL A 401 -10.13 -24.54 -0.86
C VAL A 401 -8.97 -23.87 -1.60
N LYS A 402 -9.23 -23.29 -2.77
CA LYS A 402 -8.24 -22.46 -3.47
C LYS A 402 -8.14 -21.11 -2.79
N VAL A 403 -6.92 -20.69 -2.47
CA VAL A 403 -6.65 -19.43 -1.77
C VAL A 403 -5.67 -18.61 -2.60
N ALA A 404 -5.92 -17.32 -2.74
CA ALA A 404 -4.97 -16.43 -3.38
C ALA A 404 -3.64 -16.40 -2.61
N LYS A 405 -2.51 -16.72 -3.26
CA LYS A 405 -1.19 -16.90 -2.58
C LYS A 405 -0.79 -15.66 -1.78
N TRP A 406 -1.04 -14.46 -2.31
CA TRP A 406 -0.72 -13.20 -1.63
C TRP A 406 -1.49 -12.97 -0.31
N SER A 407 -2.58 -13.70 -0.06
CA SER A 407 -3.40 -13.57 1.15
C SER A 407 -3.07 -14.58 2.25
N VAL A 408 -2.25 -15.60 1.94
CA VAL A 408 -2.05 -16.79 2.77
C VAL A 408 -1.52 -16.41 4.15
N ASN A 409 -0.38 -15.74 4.21
CA ASN A 409 0.26 -15.34 5.47
C ASN A 409 -0.29 -13.99 6.01
N SER A 410 -1.46 -13.55 5.55
CA SER A 410 -2.11 -12.32 5.99
C SER A 410 -3.52 -12.61 6.52
N TRP A 411 -4.53 -12.35 5.72
CA TRP A 411 -5.93 -12.44 6.10
C TRP A 411 -6.45 -13.86 6.14
N PHE A 412 -5.89 -14.74 5.32
CA PHE A 412 -6.21 -16.16 5.40
C PHE A 412 -5.69 -16.75 6.73
N TYR A 413 -4.43 -16.47 7.09
CA TYR A 413 -3.89 -16.81 8.42
C TYR A 413 -4.77 -16.26 9.54
N ALA A 414 -5.12 -14.97 9.48
CA ALA A 414 -5.98 -14.33 10.47
C ALA A 414 -7.32 -15.07 10.65
N ALA A 415 -8.02 -15.34 9.55
CA ALA A 415 -9.31 -16.01 9.61
C ALA A 415 -9.19 -17.44 10.16
N ARG A 416 -8.11 -18.17 9.83
CA ARG A 416 -7.87 -19.52 10.39
C ARG A 416 -7.47 -19.47 11.86
N TRP A 417 -6.69 -18.48 12.28
CA TRP A 417 -6.33 -18.23 13.67
C TRP A 417 -7.57 -17.87 14.52
N GLU A 418 -8.51 -17.12 13.96
CA GLU A 418 -9.80 -16.78 14.58
C GLU A 418 -10.82 -17.94 14.56
N GLY A 419 -10.47 -19.08 13.94
CA GLY A 419 -11.28 -20.30 13.95
C GLY A 419 -12.30 -20.42 12.80
N VAL A 420 -12.26 -19.55 11.79
CA VAL A 420 -13.14 -19.65 10.60
C VAL A 420 -12.83 -20.91 9.83
N SER A 421 -13.78 -21.83 9.67
CA SER A 421 -13.52 -23.13 9.03
C SER A 421 -13.22 -23.02 7.53
N LEU A 422 -12.42 -23.95 7.00
CA LEU A 422 -12.16 -24.01 5.56
C LEU A 422 -13.41 -24.36 4.75
N ARG A 423 -14.40 -25.01 5.38
CA ARG A 423 -15.72 -25.23 4.78
C ARG A 423 -16.46 -23.91 4.55
N ASP A 424 -16.46 -23.02 5.53
CA ASP A 424 -17.11 -21.70 5.39
C ASP A 424 -16.40 -20.84 4.33
N MET A 425 -15.07 -20.90 4.29
CA MET A 425 -14.28 -20.26 3.24
C MET A 425 -14.58 -20.84 1.86
N TRP A 426 -14.72 -22.16 1.75
CA TRP A 426 -15.11 -22.83 0.51
C TRP A 426 -16.50 -22.38 0.04
N LEU A 427 -17.48 -22.27 0.94
CA LEU A 427 -18.82 -21.78 0.60
C LEU A 427 -18.78 -20.36 0.01
N LYS A 428 -17.90 -19.49 0.53
CA LYS A 428 -17.68 -18.16 -0.05
C LYS A 428 -16.96 -18.24 -1.40
N ALA A 429 -15.96 -19.11 -1.52
CA ALA A 429 -15.19 -19.28 -2.75
C ALA A 429 -16.10 -19.66 -3.93
N LEU A 430 -17.17 -20.44 -3.69
CA LEU A 430 -18.16 -20.80 -4.73
C LEU A 430 -18.84 -19.59 -5.40
N GLN A 431 -18.85 -18.42 -4.76
CA GLN A 431 -19.41 -17.19 -5.33
C GLN A 431 -18.44 -16.50 -6.30
N HIS A 432 -17.15 -16.85 -6.27
CA HIS A 432 -16.15 -16.34 -7.20
C HIS A 432 -16.15 -17.16 -8.51
N PRO A 433 -16.06 -16.55 -9.70
CA PRO A 433 -16.07 -17.27 -10.99
C PRO A 433 -15.05 -18.42 -11.06
N ASP A 434 -13.85 -18.18 -10.54
CA ASP A 434 -12.75 -19.17 -10.53
C ASP A 434 -12.74 -20.08 -9.27
N LYS A 435 -13.76 -19.97 -8.41
CA LYS A 435 -13.89 -20.70 -7.14
C LYS A 435 -12.71 -20.49 -6.18
N LEU A 436 -12.19 -19.26 -6.13
CA LEU A 436 -11.13 -18.87 -5.18
C LEU A 436 -11.72 -18.18 -3.96
N TRP A 437 -11.15 -18.50 -2.80
CA TRP A 437 -11.25 -17.63 -1.65
C TRP A 437 -10.27 -16.47 -1.81
N ILE A 438 -10.83 -15.27 -1.84
CA ILE A 438 -10.07 -14.02 -1.92
C ILE A 438 -10.58 -13.12 -0.81
N CYS A 439 -9.68 -12.68 0.05
CA CYS A 439 -9.94 -11.58 0.96
C CYS A 439 -9.25 -10.35 0.38
N TYR A 440 -10.02 -9.50 -0.29
CA TYR A 440 -9.59 -8.13 -0.48
C TYR A 440 -9.58 -7.48 0.89
N THR A 441 -8.53 -6.70 1.19
CA THR A 441 -8.63 -5.73 2.27
C THR A 441 -9.84 -4.88 1.94
N LYS A 442 -10.89 -4.95 2.75
CA LYS A 442 -11.71 -3.76 2.94
C LYS A 442 -10.73 -2.62 3.17
N GLU A 443 -10.89 -1.53 2.41
CA GLU A 443 -9.96 -0.40 2.48
C GLU A 443 -9.74 -0.07 3.96
N LEU A 444 -8.50 0.25 4.31
CA LEU A 444 -8.02 0.28 5.69
C LEU A 444 -8.76 1.37 6.54
N GLU A 445 -9.72 2.09 5.93
CA GLU A 445 -10.70 3.02 6.48
C GLU A 445 -11.96 2.34 7.06
N GLU A 446 -12.28 1.11 6.67
CA GLU A 446 -13.40 0.30 7.18
C GLU A 446 -13.00 -0.58 8.39
N TRP A 447 -11.83 -0.30 8.97
CA TRP A 447 -11.23 -1.08 10.04
C TRP A 447 -11.73 -0.74 11.46
N ASP A 448 -12.88 -0.07 11.58
CA ASP A 448 -13.62 0.00 12.83
C ASP A 448 -14.63 -1.16 12.86
N HIS A 449 -14.11 -2.37 13.10
CA HIS A 449 -14.88 -3.60 13.32
C HIS A 449 -16.11 -3.79 12.41
N GLU A 450 -15.92 -4.34 11.22
CA GLU A 450 -16.91 -5.28 10.68
C GLU A 450 -16.32 -6.69 10.63
N PRO A 451 -17.12 -7.71 11.01
CA PRO A 451 -16.68 -9.10 11.06
C PRO A 451 -16.33 -9.57 9.65
N TYR A 452 -15.46 -10.56 9.56
CA TYR A 452 -15.23 -11.31 8.33
C TYR A 452 -16.51 -12.01 7.85
N ILE A 453 -17.45 -11.28 7.24
CA ILE A 453 -18.47 -11.81 6.33
C ILE A 453 -18.50 -10.97 5.06
#